data_AF-A0A924G6R4-F1
#
_entry.id   AF-A0A924G6R4-F1
#
_cell.length_a   1.000
_cell.length_b   1.000
_cell.length_c   1.000
_cell.angle_alpha   90.00
_cell.angle_beta   90.00
_cell.angle_gamma   90.00
#
_symmetry.space_group_name_H-M   'P 1'
#
loop_
_entity.id
_entity.type
_entity.pdbx_description
1 polymer ?
#
loop_
_entity_poly.entity_id
_entity_poly.type
_entity_poly.pdbx_seq_one_letter_code
_entity_poly.pdbx_strand_id
1 'polypeptide(L)'
;MNLDDMRTYALDDVVDVVVVGTGAGGAPLLARLAERGLRFVALEAGPNFDPDDFTNDEVEATRINWMSERLSGGDAPTAFGLNNSGWGVGGG
;
A
#
# COMPACT_ATOMS: atom_id res chain seq x y z
N MET A 1 8.07 -7.72 1.22
CA MET A 1 8.62 -7.12 2.48
C MET A 1 8.79 -8.22 3.51
N ASN A 2 9.87 -8.23 4.32
CA ASN A 2 9.94 -9.14 5.46
C ASN A 2 8.98 -8.63 6.55
N LEU A 3 7.93 -9.40 6.84
CA LEU A 3 6.92 -9.06 7.84
C LEU A 3 7.18 -9.74 9.20
N ASP A 4 8.08 -10.71 9.27
CA ASP A 4 8.32 -11.50 10.49
C ASP A 4 8.91 -10.65 11.61
N ASP A 5 9.71 -9.65 11.24
CA ASP A 5 10.33 -8.71 12.18
C ASP A 5 9.49 -7.44 12.41
N MET A 6 8.31 -7.33 11.79
CA MET A 6 7.47 -6.14 11.95
C MET A 6 6.71 -6.15 13.28
N ARG A 7 6.69 -4.98 13.93
CA ARG A 7 5.89 -4.79 15.13
C ARG A 7 4.41 -4.85 14.79
N THR A 8 3.69 -5.74 15.46
CA THR A 8 2.23 -5.79 15.46
C THR A 8 1.66 -5.03 16.64
N TYR A 9 0.44 -4.54 16.48
CA TYR A 9 -0.29 -3.77 17.48
C TYR A 9 -1.64 -4.43 17.73
N ALA A 10 -2.16 -4.31 18.95
CA ALA A 10 -3.54 -4.69 19.24
C ALA A 10 -4.51 -3.73 18.54
N LEU A 11 -5.76 -4.15 18.34
CA LEU A 11 -6.76 -3.33 17.63
C LEU A 11 -7.11 -2.03 18.38
N ASP A 12 -6.87 -1.99 19.69
CA ASP A 12 -7.12 -0.87 20.59
C ASP A 12 -5.85 -0.09 20.97
N ASP A 13 -4.70 -0.44 20.41
CA ASP A 13 -3.47 0.31 20.62
C ASP A 13 -3.56 1.71 19.99
N VAL A 14 -3.25 2.73 20.77
CA VAL A 14 -3.08 4.10 20.26
C VAL A 14 -1.73 4.21 19.55
N VAL A 15 -1.76 4.69 18.31
CA VAL A 15 -0.57 4.98 17.49
C VAL A 15 -0.57 6.43 17.04
N ASP A 16 0.60 6.96 16.68
CA ASP A 16 0.75 8.35 16.25
C ASP A 16 0.16 8.57 14.85
N VAL A 17 0.29 7.56 13.97
CA VAL A 17 -0.14 7.65 12.57
C VAL A 17 -0.72 6.32 12.07
N VAL A 18 -1.78 6.39 11.27
CA VAL A 18 -2.27 5.28 10.44
C VAL A 18 -2.08 5.67 8.97
N VAL A 19 -1.29 4.88 8.24
CA VAL A 19 -1.05 5.08 6.80
C VAL A 19 -1.89 4.06 6.04
N VAL A 20 -2.77 4.54 5.17
CA VAL A 20 -3.61 3.68 4.32
C VAL A 20 -3.04 3.68 2.90
N GLY A 21 -2.61 2.50 2.45
CA GLY A 21 -1.89 2.29 1.20
C GLY A 21 -0.37 2.34 1.39
N THR A 22 0.32 1.34 0.87
CA THR A 22 1.78 1.17 0.97
C THR A 22 2.50 1.29 -0.38
N GLY A 23 1.81 1.81 -1.39
CA GLY A 23 2.39 2.11 -2.70
C GLY A 23 3.37 3.29 -2.69
N ALA A 24 3.59 3.88 -3.87
CA ALA A 24 4.63 4.89 -4.11
C ALA A 24 4.61 6.12 -3.16
N GLY A 25 3.44 6.50 -2.64
CA GLY A 25 3.33 7.58 -1.64
C GLY A 25 3.51 7.09 -0.20
N GLY A 26 2.97 5.91 0.12
CA GLY A 26 2.97 5.37 1.48
C GLY A 26 4.35 4.85 1.91
N ALA A 27 5.02 4.06 1.08
CA ALA A 27 6.29 3.44 1.44
C ALA A 27 7.39 4.46 1.84
N PRO A 28 7.64 5.55 1.09
CA PRO A 28 8.61 6.56 1.51
C PRO A 28 8.18 7.29 2.79
N LEU A 29 6.89 7.51 3.00
CA LEU A 29 6.37 8.11 4.23
C LEU A 29 6.67 7.20 5.43
N LEU A 30 6.41 5.90 5.33
CA LEU A 30 6.69 4.92 6.39
C LEU A 30 8.17 4.94 6.79
N ALA A 31 9.09 5.02 5.82
CA ALA A 31 10.51 5.16 6.09
C ALA A 31 10.81 6.41 6.93
N ARG A 32 10.21 7.56 6.60
CA ARG A 32 10.39 8.81 7.37
C ARG A 32 9.77 8.76 8.76
N LEU A 33 8.64 8.07 8.93
CA LEU A 33 8.03 7.88 10.24
C LEU A 33 8.91 6.99 11.13
N ALA A 34 9.49 5.93 10.55
CA ALA A 34 10.41 5.03 11.23
C ALA A 34 11.71 5.73 11.65
N GLU A 35 12.32 6.53 10.78
CA GLU A 35 13.50 7.36 11.08
C GLU A 35 13.28 8.30 12.29
N ARG A 36 12.03 8.71 12.53
CA ARG A 36 11.64 9.58 13.64
C ARG A 36 11.22 8.82 14.91
N GLY A 37 11.20 7.49 14.87
CA GLY A 37 10.81 6.66 16.00
C GLY A 37 9.32 6.74 16.38
N LEU A 38 8.46 7.16 15.45
CA LEU A 38 7.01 7.23 15.69
C LEU A 38 6.38 5.84 15.68
N ARG A 39 5.28 5.68 16.41
CA ARG A 39 4.43 4.48 16.37
C ARG A 39 3.43 4.65 15.25
N PHE A 40 3.43 3.74 14.28
CA PHE A 40 2.48 3.78 13.18
C PHE A 40 2.06 2.39 12.73
N VAL A 41 0.89 2.33 12.10
CA VAL A 41 0.39 1.14 11.40
C VAL A 41 0.23 1.49 9.93
N ALA A 42 0.63 0.56 9.06
CA ALA A 42 0.35 0.63 7.64
C ALA A 42 -0.74 -0.39 7.29
N LEU A 43 -1.74 0.04 6.52
CA LEU A 43 -2.80 -0.83 6.02
C LEU A 43 -2.66 -0.91 4.50
N GLU A 44 -2.46 -2.12 3.99
CA GLU A 44 -2.46 -2.41 2.56
C GLU A 44 -3.59 -3.38 2.27
N ALA A 45 -4.33 -3.12 1.19
CA ALA A 45 -5.44 -3.97 0.81
C ALA A 45 -4.95 -5.20 0.02
N GLY A 46 -3.83 -5.09 -0.69
CA GLY A 46 -3.23 -6.18 -1.44
C GLY A 46 -2.25 -7.06 -0.67
N PRO A 47 -1.80 -8.15 -1.30
CA PRO A 47 -0.87 -9.08 -0.68
C PRO A 47 0.53 -8.47 -0.54
N ASN A 48 1.37 -9.12 0.25
CA ASN A 48 2.80 -8.82 0.33
C ASN A 48 3.54 -9.71 -0.67
N PHE A 49 3.92 -9.15 -1.82
CA PHE A 49 4.60 -9.91 -2.86
C PHE A 49 6.09 -10.12 -2.54
N ASP A 50 6.60 -11.25 -2.99
CA ASP A 50 8.03 -11.52 -3.08
C ASP A 50 8.56 -11.03 -4.44
N PRO A 51 9.81 -10.56 -4.54
CA PRO A 51 10.44 -10.29 -5.83
C PRO A 51 10.29 -11.42 -6.86
N ASP A 52 10.32 -12.68 -6.43
CA ASP A 52 10.18 -13.85 -7.31
C ASP A 52 8.75 -14.02 -7.87
N ASP A 53 7.76 -13.30 -7.32
CA ASP A 53 6.39 -13.27 -7.88
C ASP A 53 6.31 -12.42 -9.16
N PHE A 54 7.32 -11.60 -9.48
CA PHE A 54 7.30 -10.69 -10.63
C PHE A 54 8.01 -11.28 -11.84
N THR A 55 7.38 -11.14 -13.01
CA THR A 55 7.98 -11.46 -14.31
C THR A 55 8.13 -10.17 -15.11
N ASN A 56 9.08 -10.16 -16.06
CA ASN A 56 9.23 -9.04 -17.00
C ASN A 56 8.23 -9.10 -18.16
N ASP A 57 7.19 -9.94 -18.07
CA ASP A 57 6.14 -10.03 -19.08
C ASP A 57 5.08 -8.95 -18.82
N GLU A 58 4.96 -7.99 -19.74
CA GLU A 58 4.02 -6.87 -19.61
C GLU A 58 2.55 -7.32 -19.56
N VAL A 59 2.21 -8.47 -20.13
CA VAL A 59 0.84 -9.00 -20.07
C VAL A 59 0.50 -9.46 -18.64
N GLU A 60 1.44 -10.15 -18.00
CA GLU A 60 1.30 -10.64 -16.63
C GLU A 60 1.37 -9.50 -15.59
N ALA A 61 2.00 -8.37 -15.92
CA ALA A 61 2.05 -7.19 -15.05
C ALA A 61 0.64 -6.66 -14.68
N THR A 62 -0.38 -6.95 -15.48
CA THR A 62 -1.77 -6.57 -15.15
C THR A 62 -2.32 -7.21 -13.87
N ARG A 63 -1.65 -8.26 -13.34
CA ARG A 63 -2.03 -8.95 -12.10
C ARG A 63 -2.05 -8.05 -10.85
N ILE A 64 -1.26 -6.97 -10.85
CA ILE A 64 -1.21 -6.03 -9.73
C ILE A 64 -2.22 -4.89 -9.87
N ASN A 65 -3.04 -4.87 -10.92
CA ASN A 65 -4.03 -3.82 -11.09
C ASN A 65 -5.13 -3.92 -10.03
N TRP A 66 -5.46 -2.77 -9.42
CA TRP A 66 -6.61 -2.68 -8.52
C TRP A 66 -7.91 -2.75 -9.32
N MET A 67 -8.56 -3.91 -9.34
CA MET A 67 -9.80 -4.11 -10.11
C MET A 67 -11.08 -3.88 -9.32
N SER A 68 -10.97 -3.64 -8.01
CA SER A 68 -12.11 -3.33 -7.14
C SER A 68 -12.68 -1.93 -7.44
N GLU A 69 -13.90 -1.69 -6.97
CA GLU A 69 -14.57 -0.40 -7.13
C GLU A 69 -13.70 0.75 -6.60
N ARG A 70 -13.64 1.84 -7.37
CA ARG A 70 -12.92 3.07 -7.01
C ARG A 70 -13.95 4.17 -6.82
N LEU A 71 -14.01 4.71 -5.61
CA LEU A 71 -14.96 5.75 -5.21
C LEU A 71 -14.26 7.09 -5.08
N SER A 72 -14.82 8.14 -5.68
CA SER A 72 -14.43 9.53 -5.47
C SER A 72 -15.68 10.31 -5.06
N GLY A 73 -15.60 11.07 -3.96
CA GLY A 73 -16.73 11.81 -3.40
C GLY A 73 -16.35 13.24 -3.02
N GLY A 74 -17.21 13.89 -2.24
CA GLY A 74 -17.06 15.31 -1.85
C GLY A 74 -17.64 16.28 -2.88
N ASP A 75 -17.43 17.58 -2.68
CA ASP A 75 -17.99 18.65 -3.53
C ASP A 75 -17.32 18.77 -4.91
N ALA A 76 -16.16 18.14 -5.08
CA ALA A 76 -15.39 18.12 -6.32
C ALA A 76 -14.79 16.73 -6.57
N PRO A 77 -15.62 15.71 -6.89
CA PRO A 77 -15.13 14.36 -7.12
C PRO A 77 -14.29 14.30 -8.39
N THR A 78 -13.23 13.50 -8.36
CA THR A 78 -12.34 13.29 -9.51
C THR A 78 -12.81 12.06 -10.29
N ALA A 79 -13.03 12.22 -11.59
CA ALA A 79 -13.27 11.09 -12.46
C ALA A 79 -12.01 10.22 -12.57
N PHE A 80 -12.15 8.91 -12.38
CA PHE A 80 -11.07 7.97 -12.63
C PHE A 80 -10.99 7.68 -14.12
N GLY A 81 -9.80 7.83 -14.71
CA GLY A 81 -9.51 7.36 -16.06
C GLY A 81 -9.27 5.84 -16.10
N LEU A 82 -8.52 5.40 -17.11
CA LEU A 82 -7.99 4.04 -17.18
C LEU A 82 -7.29 3.66 -15.86
N ASN A 83 -7.32 2.37 -15.53
CA ASN A 83 -6.67 1.91 -14.31
C ASN A 83 -5.17 2.15 -14.41
N ASN A 84 -4.66 2.95 -13.48
CA ASN A 84 -3.25 3.26 -13.31
C ASN A 84 -2.79 2.97 -11.87
N SER A 85 -3.60 2.22 -11.13
CA SER A 85 -3.42 1.98 -9.70
C SER A 85 -3.09 0.50 -9.49
N GLY A 86 -1.92 0.24 -8.93
CA GLY A 86 -1.56 -1.06 -8.41
C GLY A 86 -2.07 -1.28 -6.99
N TRP A 87 -1.95 -2.51 -6.49
CA TRP A 87 -2.21 -2.85 -5.08
C TRP A 87 -1.21 -3.88 -4.55
N GLY A 88 -1.05 -3.91 -3.23
CA GLY A 88 -0.10 -4.79 -2.55
C GLY A 88 1.25 -4.15 -2.25
N VAL A 89 1.98 -4.81 -1.36
CA VAL A 89 3.31 -4.40 -0.90
C VAL A 89 4.37 -4.99 -1.83
N GLY A 90 5.41 -4.21 -2.14
CA GLY A 90 6.55 -4.66 -2.95
C GLY A 90 6.31 -4.58 -4.46
N GLY A 91 5.23 -3.92 -4.90
CA GLY A 91 4.89 -3.72 -6.31
C GLY A 91 6.08 -3.29 -7.18
N GLY A 92 6.12 -3.82 -8.41
CA GLY A 92 7.21 -3.73 -9.39
C GLY A 92 7.71 -2.34 -9.73
#